data_AF-A0A7C8AN84-F1
#
_entry.id   AF-A0A7C8AN84-F1
#
_cell.length_a   1.000
_cell.length_b   1.000
_cell.length_c   1.000
_cell.angle_alpha   90.00
_cell.angle_beta   90.00
_cell.angle_gamma   90.00
#
_symmetry.space_group_name_H-M   'P 1'
#
loop_
_entity.id
_entity.type
_entity.pdbx_description
1 polymer ?
#
loop_
_entity_poly.entity_id
_entity_poly.type
_entity_poly.pdbx_seq_one_letter_code
_entity_poly.pdbx_strand_id
1 'polypeptide(L)' 'SRDGACSSSTLKEARSWGKIDSGNDQMVFCEGTIAVPILASYAYHRGRWKDRRRRNLADLF' A
#
# COMPACT_ATOMS: atom_id res chain seq x y z
N SER A 1 -6.30 -29.18 -2.09
CA SER A 1 -6.13 -28.21 -3.18
C SER A 1 -5.40 -27.00 -2.61
N ARG A 2 -4.10 -26.89 -2.94
CA ARG A 2 -3.19 -25.82 -2.48
C ARG A 2 -2.91 -25.00 -3.73
N ASP A 3 -3.69 -23.95 -3.93
CA ASP A 3 -3.62 -23.15 -5.15
C ASP A 3 -2.51 -22.11 -4.98
N GLY A 4 -1.40 -22.33 -5.70
CA GLY A 4 -0.29 -21.40 -5.86
C GLY A 4 -0.66 -20.26 -6.80
N ALA A 5 -1.70 -19.51 -6.46
CA ALA A 5 -2.05 -18.27 -7.14
C ALA A 5 -1.22 -17.12 -6.56
N CYS A 6 -0.74 -16.20 -7.41
CA CYS A 6 -0.03 -14.97 -6.98
C CYS A 6 -0.83 -14.07 -6.00
N SER A 7 -2.10 -14.39 -5.74
CA SER A 7 -2.96 -13.74 -4.75
C SER A 7 -2.78 -14.29 -3.32
N SER A 8 -2.10 -15.43 -3.16
CA SER A 8 -1.87 -16.12 -1.88
C SER A 8 -0.38 -16.25 -1.51
N SER A 9 0.52 -15.73 -2.35
CA SER A 9 1.95 -15.64 -2.05
C SER A 9 2.18 -14.82 -0.78
N THR A 10 2.75 -15.47 0.25
CA THR A 10 3.12 -14.78 1.49
C THR A 10 4.22 -13.77 1.19
N LEU A 11 4.30 -12.66 1.94
CA LEU A 11 5.36 -11.62 1.78
C LEU A 11 6.79 -12.18 1.70
N LYS A 12 7.02 -13.39 2.24
CA LYS A 12 8.27 -14.15 2.17
C LYS A 12 8.67 -14.57 0.73
N GLU A 13 7.71 -14.82 -0.16
CA GLU A 13 7.93 -15.18 -1.56
C GLU A 13 8.20 -13.95 -2.44
N ALA A 14 7.55 -12.80 -2.16
CA ALA A 14 7.86 -11.54 -2.84
C ALA A 14 9.26 -10.99 -2.46
N ARG A 15 9.76 -11.32 -1.26
CA ARG A 15 11.11 -11.00 -0.78
C ARG A 15 12.22 -11.77 -1.50
N SER A 16 11.99 -13.00 -1.97
CA SER A 16 13.04 -13.79 -2.64
C SER A 16 13.47 -13.21 -3.99
N TRP A 17 12.66 -12.31 -4.55
CA TRP A 17 12.93 -11.60 -5.80
C TRP A 17 13.48 -10.18 -5.62
N GLY A 18 13.73 -9.73 -4.37
CA GLY A 18 14.29 -8.41 -4.09
C GLY A 18 13.35 -7.22 -4.34
N LYS A 19 12.03 -7.43 -4.43
CA LYS A 19 11.03 -6.39 -4.74
C LYS A 19 10.59 -5.56 -3.53
N ILE A 20 10.94 -5.98 -2.31
CA ILE A 20 10.48 -5.40 -1.06
C ILE A 20 11.65 -5.28 -0.08
N ASP A 21 11.89 -4.08 0.44
CA ASP A 21 12.94 -3.80 1.43
C ASP A 21 12.49 -4.17 2.86
N SER A 22 13.42 -4.68 3.67
CA SER A 22 13.17 -5.17 5.01
C SER A 22 12.83 -4.03 5.97
N GLY A 23 11.56 -3.90 6.39
CA GLY A 23 11.22 -3.06 7.54
C GLY A 23 9.73 -2.88 7.86
N ASN A 24 8.84 -2.77 6.87
CA ASN A 24 7.45 -2.31 7.11
C ASN A 24 6.39 -3.05 6.28
N ASP A 25 6.52 -4.35 6.08
CA ASP A 25 5.54 -5.12 5.30
C ASP A 25 4.56 -5.82 6.24
N GLN A 26 3.27 -5.51 6.11
CA GLN A 26 2.19 -6.20 6.80
C GLN A 26 1.12 -6.61 5.79
N MET A 27 0.85 -7.92 5.72
CA MET A 27 -0.24 -8.45 4.89
C MET A 27 -1.52 -8.50 5.72
N VAL A 28 -2.63 -8.01 5.16
CA VAL A 28 -3.95 -8.00 5.82
C VAL A 28 -4.94 -8.71 4.89
N PHE A 29 -5.51 -9.81 5.36
CA PHE A 29 -6.54 -10.56 4.63
C PHE A 29 -7.90 -9.92 4.89
N CYS A 30 -8.41 -9.18 3.90
CA CYS A 30 -9.69 -8.49 3.98
C CYS A 30 -10.25 -8.30 2.56
N GLU A 31 -11.57 -8.13 2.47
CA GLU A 31 -12.20 -7.77 1.19
C GLU A 31 -11.78 -6.35 0.78
N GLY A 32 -11.20 -6.21 -0.41
CA GLY A 32 -10.64 -4.94 -0.90
C GLY A 32 -11.67 -3.80 -0.92
N THR A 33 -12.93 -4.11 -1.22
CA THR A 33 -14.04 -3.13 -1.26
C THR A 33 -14.28 -2.45 0.08
N ILE A 34 -13.99 -3.12 1.19
CA ILE A 34 -14.19 -2.59 2.54
C ILE A 34 -12.90 -1.94 3.06
N ALA A 35 -11.77 -2.62 2.86
CA ALA A 35 -10.50 -2.17 3.42
C ALA A 35 -9.95 -0.92 2.74
N VAL A 36 -10.11 -0.80 1.42
CA VAL A 36 -9.57 0.34 0.65
C VAL A 36 -10.25 1.66 1.06
N PRO A 37 -11.59 1.78 1.10
CA PRO A 37 -12.24 3.01 1.53
C PRO A 37 -11.93 3.40 2.97
N ILE A 38 -11.85 2.45 3.90
CA ILE A 38 -11.52 2.71 5.30
C ILE A 38 -10.09 3.24 5.42
N LEU A 39 -9.12 2.59 4.76
CA LEU A 39 -7.73 3.03 4.78
C LEU A 39 -7.56 4.43 4.17
N ALA A 40 -8.24 4.68 3.04
CA ALA A 40 -8.24 5.98 2.38
C ALA A 40 -8.87 7.07 3.26
N SER A 41 -10.02 6.78 3.86
CA SER A 41 -10.71 7.68 4.79
C SER A 41 -9.82 8.02 5.99
N TYR A 42 -9.22 7.02 6.63
CA TYR A 42 -8.29 7.21 7.74
C TYR A 42 -7.09 8.08 7.34
N ALA A 43 -6.44 7.79 6.22
CA ALA A 43 -5.30 8.56 5.74
C ALA A 43 -5.66 10.02 5.41
N TYR A 44 -6.85 10.25 4.84
CA TYR A 44 -7.36 11.57 4.49
C TYR A 44 -7.70 12.41 5.73
N HIS A 45 -8.46 11.85 6.67
CA HIS A 45 -8.88 12.55 7.89
C HIS A 45 -7.73 12.80 8.87
N ARG A 46 -6.67 11.98 8.83
CA ARG A 46 -5.45 12.22 9.62
C ARG A 46 -4.74 13.53 9.25
N GLY A 47 -5.08 14.15 8.12
CA GLY A 47 -4.63 15.51 7.78
C GLY A 47 -3.14 15.65 7.45
N ARG A 48 -2.34 14.57 7.46
CA ARG A 48 -0.91 14.58 7.11
C ARG A 48 -0.61 15.12 5.71
N TRP A 49 -1.61 15.17 4.84
CA TRP A 49 -1.48 15.76 3.51
C TRP A 49 -1.38 17.29 3.55
N LYS A 50 -1.85 17.95 4.61
CA LYS A 50 -1.84 19.40 4.78
C LYS A 50 -0.42 19.96 4.98
N ASP A 51 0.44 19.18 5.64
CA ASP A 51 1.84 19.56 5.91
C ASP A 51 2.78 19.21 4.75
N ARG A 52 2.27 18.62 3.66
CA ARG A 52 3.08 18.28 2.49
C ARG A 52 3.37 19.55 1.69
N ARG A 53 4.63 19.73 1.27
CA ARG A 53 5.02 20.81 0.34
C ARG A 53 4.13 20.76 -0.90
N ARG A 54 3.44 21.87 -1.19
CA ARG A 54 2.65 22.00 -2.42
C ARG A 54 3.56 21.78 -3.63
N ARG A 55 3.12 20.94 -4.55
CA ARG A 55 3.80 20.74 -5.82
C ARG A 55 3.38 21.87 -6.76
N ASN A 56 4.32 22.74 -7.14
CA ASN A 56 4.09 23.74 -8.18
C ASN A 56 4.17 23.05 -9.55
N LEU A 57 3.10 22.34 -9.91
CA LEU A 57 3.02 21.65 -11.20
C LEU A 57 2.94 22.63 -12.38
N ALA A 58 2.64 23.90 -12.11
CA ALA A 58 2.66 24.98 -13.09
C ALA A 58 4.08 25.40 -13.52
N ASP A 59 5.10 25.16 -12.69
CA ASP A 59 6.50 25.50 -13.00
C ASP A 59 7.25 24.36 -13.73
N LEU A 60 6.53 23.28 -14.10
CA LEU A 60 7.13 22.11 -14.75
C LEU A 60 7.25 22.23 -16.28
N PHE A 61 6.62 23.24 -16.91
CA PHE A 61 6.62 23.43 -18.36
C PHE A 61 6.86 24.89 -18.75
#